data_AF-A0A961JE03-F1
#
_entry.id   AF-A0A961JE03-F1
#
_cell.length_a   1.000
_cell.length_b   1.000
_cell.length_c   1.000
_cell.angle_alpha   90.00
_cell.angle_beta   90.00
_cell.angle_gamma   90.00
#
_symmetry.space_group_name_H-M   'P 1'
#
loop_
_entity.id
_entity.type
_entity.pdbx_description
1 polymer ?
#
loop_
_entity_poly.entity_id
_entity_poly.type
_entity_poly.pdbx_seq_one_letter_code
_entity_poly.pdbx_strand_id
1 'polypeptide(L)'
;MTETQMTEQKAEASAWFRSLRDEIVAAFEALEDAQAAGPFAANPPGRFEVSETKRASDDGSDAGGGLMSVMRGGRVFEKVGVNISTVHGTLGRAARTSMAARGVPGIDDDPRFWASGISLVAHMQNPHTPAVHMNTRMFWTPGAWWFGGGADLNPCIEYDEDTASFHAALRSACDAHDPGYYRKFKAWADEYFFIPHRGRARGVGGIFYDDLNTGDW
;
A
#
# COMPACT_ATOMS: atom_id res chain seq x y z
N MET A 1 11.12 -3.18 22.71
CA MET A 1 10.99 -1.71 22.77
C MET A 1 9.70 -1.41 23.50
N THR A 2 9.70 -0.60 24.55
CA THR A 2 8.47 -0.28 25.28
C THR A 2 7.53 0.56 24.42
N GLU A 3 6.23 0.54 24.72
CA GLU A 3 5.22 1.32 24.01
C GLU A 3 5.56 2.82 23.95
N THR A 4 6.17 3.35 25.01
CA THR A 4 6.67 4.73 25.10
C THR A 4 7.81 5.03 24.13
N GLN A 5 8.59 4.02 23.72
CA GLN A 5 9.73 4.19 22.81
C GLN A 5 9.32 4.33 21.33
N MET A 6 8.06 4.04 20.97
CA MET A 6 7.61 4.06 19.57
C MET A 6 6.45 5.04 19.31
N THR A 7 6.08 5.88 20.29
CA THR A 7 4.95 6.82 20.14
C THR A 7 5.23 7.83 19.01
N GLU A 8 6.43 8.41 18.99
CA GLU A 8 6.83 9.39 17.98
C GLU A 8 6.90 8.76 16.59
N GLN A 9 7.49 7.57 16.49
CA GLN A 9 7.63 6.79 15.25
C GLN A 9 6.27 6.42 14.64
N LYS A 10 5.32 5.97 15.47
CA LYS A 10 3.94 5.69 15.04
C LYS A 10 3.24 6.96 14.52
N ALA A 11 3.44 8.08 15.22
CA ALA A 11 2.87 9.37 14.81
C ALA A 11 3.48 9.87 13.50
N GLU A 12 4.80 9.79 13.36
CA GLU A 12 5.55 10.15 12.15
C GLU A 12 5.11 9.30 10.95
N ALA A 13 5.09 7.97 11.09
CA ALA A 13 4.67 7.08 9.99
C ALA A 13 3.21 7.34 9.57
N SER A 14 2.29 7.44 10.52
CA SER A 14 0.88 7.70 10.19
C SER A 14 0.65 9.08 9.56
N ALA A 15 1.39 10.10 9.98
CA ALA A 15 1.39 11.40 9.33
C ALA A 15 1.95 11.34 7.89
N TRP A 16 3.04 10.60 7.69
CA TRP A 16 3.64 10.39 6.38
C TRP A 16 2.69 9.68 5.41
N PHE A 17 2.03 8.59 5.83
CA PHE A 17 1.04 7.90 4.99
C PHE A 17 -0.11 8.84 4.58
N ARG A 18 -0.52 9.75 5.48
CA ARG A 18 -1.55 10.75 5.17
C ARG A 18 -1.06 11.78 4.15
N SER A 19 0.15 12.31 4.31
CA SER A 19 0.74 13.23 3.32
C SER A 19 0.82 12.58 1.94
N LEU A 20 1.34 11.34 1.88
CA LEU A 20 1.46 10.61 0.63
C LEU A 20 0.09 10.37 -0.03
N ARG A 21 -0.95 10.07 0.75
CA ARG A 21 -2.32 9.98 0.23
C ARG A 21 -2.78 11.29 -0.38
N ASP A 22 -2.52 12.42 0.30
CA ASP A 22 -2.95 13.74 -0.16
C ASP A 22 -2.23 14.13 -1.47
N GLU A 23 -0.93 13.84 -1.56
CA GLU A 23 -0.12 14.06 -2.76
C GLU A 23 -0.63 13.23 -3.95
N ILE A 24 -0.88 11.93 -3.75
CA ILE A 24 -1.39 11.05 -4.81
C ILE A 24 -2.79 11.49 -5.27
N VAL A 25 -3.67 11.84 -4.33
CA VAL A 25 -5.02 12.31 -4.65
C VAL A 25 -4.97 13.58 -5.49
N ALA A 26 -4.15 14.56 -5.08
CA ALA A 26 -3.96 15.79 -5.86
C ALA A 26 -3.39 15.51 -7.26
N ALA A 27 -2.39 14.63 -7.35
CA ALA A 27 -1.79 14.26 -8.64
C ALA A 27 -2.82 13.58 -9.58
N PHE A 28 -3.68 12.72 -9.05
CA PHE A 28 -4.67 12.01 -9.85
C PHE A 28 -5.83 12.92 -10.29
N GLU A 29 -6.28 13.84 -9.44
CA GLU A 29 -7.25 14.86 -9.84
C GLU A 29 -6.68 15.83 -10.89
N ALA A 30 -5.38 16.14 -10.83
CA ALA A 30 -4.71 16.93 -11.85
C ALA A 30 -4.67 16.20 -13.22
N LEU A 31 -4.51 14.88 -13.23
CA LEU A 31 -4.60 14.08 -14.47
C LEU A 31 -6.02 14.13 -15.08
N GLU A 32 -7.05 14.06 -14.24
CA GLU A 32 -8.44 14.24 -14.65
C GLU A 32 -8.68 15.63 -15.28
N ASP A 33 -8.11 16.67 -14.69
CA ASP A 33 -8.20 18.05 -15.21
C ASP A 33 -7.46 18.25 -16.52
N ALA A 34 -6.30 17.62 -16.66
CA ALA A 34 -5.44 17.74 -17.84
C ALA A 34 -6.01 17.04 -19.08
N GLN A 35 -6.94 16.08 -18.92
CA GLN A 35 -7.51 15.37 -20.07
C GLN A 35 -8.46 16.26 -20.89
N ALA A 36 -7.91 16.92 -21.90
CA ALA A 36 -8.62 17.82 -22.80
C ALA A 36 -9.17 17.16 -24.08
N ALA A 37 -8.81 15.89 -24.35
CA ALA A 37 -9.20 15.18 -25.57
C ALA A 37 -9.50 13.69 -25.32
N GLY A 38 -10.14 13.06 -26.29
CA GLY A 38 -10.52 11.65 -26.26
C GLY A 38 -11.97 11.40 -25.79
N PRO A 39 -12.40 10.13 -25.73
CA PRO A 39 -13.80 9.75 -25.57
C PRO A 39 -14.50 10.29 -24.32
N PHE A 40 -13.74 10.52 -23.24
CA PHE A 40 -14.29 10.96 -21.95
C PHE A 40 -14.01 12.43 -21.63
N ALA A 41 -13.32 13.19 -22.49
CA ALA A 41 -12.93 14.57 -22.19
C ALA A 41 -14.13 15.53 -21.98
N ALA A 42 -15.28 15.22 -22.58
CA ALA A 42 -16.51 15.99 -22.41
C ALA A 42 -17.20 15.75 -21.05
N ASN A 43 -16.87 14.67 -20.34
CA ASN A 43 -17.40 14.42 -19.01
C ASN A 43 -16.81 15.43 -18.00
N PRO A 44 -17.44 15.67 -16.85
CA PRO A 44 -16.77 16.37 -15.75
C PRO A 44 -15.47 15.63 -15.34
N PRO A 45 -14.40 16.33 -14.94
CA PRO A 45 -13.24 15.69 -14.36
C PRO A 45 -13.64 14.90 -13.11
N GLY A 46 -13.08 13.70 -12.94
CA GLY A 46 -13.27 12.90 -11.75
C GLY A 46 -12.70 13.60 -10.50
N ARG A 47 -13.37 13.41 -9.36
CA ARG A 47 -12.96 13.90 -8.04
C ARG A 47 -13.07 12.79 -7.02
N PHE A 48 -12.18 12.80 -6.03
CA PHE A 48 -12.24 11.83 -4.94
C PHE A 48 -13.37 12.17 -3.98
N GLU A 49 -14.25 11.21 -3.76
CA GLU A 49 -15.11 11.19 -2.59
C GLU A 49 -14.30 10.67 -1.40
N VAL A 50 -14.20 11.50 -0.35
CA VAL A 50 -13.44 11.17 0.86
C VAL A 50 -14.39 10.91 2.01
N SER A 51 -14.27 9.75 2.64
CA SER A 51 -15.05 9.40 3.82
C SER A 51 -14.18 8.85 4.95
N GLU A 52 -14.55 9.22 6.17
CA GLU A 52 -13.92 8.68 7.37
C GLU A 52 -14.45 7.28 7.66
N THR A 53 -13.54 6.38 8.03
CA THR A 53 -13.85 5.03 8.49
C THR A 53 -13.44 4.89 9.94
N LYS A 54 -14.23 4.14 10.72
CA LYS A 54 -13.95 3.86 12.15
C LYS A 54 -14.05 2.37 12.41
N ARG A 55 -13.27 1.88 13.35
CA ARG A 55 -13.29 0.51 13.84
C ARG A 55 -13.55 0.51 15.34
N ALA A 56 -14.31 -0.48 15.78
CA ALA A 56 -14.52 -0.77 17.18
C ALA A 56 -13.98 -2.18 17.49
N SER A 57 -13.43 -2.34 18.69
CA SER A 57 -13.10 -3.65 19.26
C SER A 57 -14.38 -4.42 19.66
N ASP A 58 -14.25 -5.70 20.00
CA ASP A 58 -15.37 -6.54 20.44
C ASP A 58 -16.08 -5.99 21.69
N ASP A 59 -15.36 -5.24 22.54
CA ASP A 59 -15.89 -4.57 23.73
C ASP A 59 -16.45 -3.16 23.46
N GLY A 60 -16.46 -2.72 22.19
CA GLY A 60 -16.95 -1.41 21.77
C GLY A 60 -15.93 -0.27 21.94
N SER A 61 -14.72 -0.54 22.43
CA SER A 61 -13.65 0.46 22.50
C SER A 61 -13.15 0.88 21.11
N ASP A 62 -12.57 2.07 21.01
CA ASP A 62 -11.97 2.57 19.77
C ASP A 62 -10.82 1.67 19.31
N ALA A 63 -10.87 1.25 18.05
CA ALA A 63 -9.85 0.43 17.40
C ALA A 63 -9.21 1.16 16.20
N GLY A 64 -9.35 2.49 16.15
CA GLY A 64 -8.84 3.36 15.10
C GLY A 64 -9.76 3.41 13.89
N GLY A 65 -9.18 3.62 12.71
CA GLY A 65 -9.95 3.95 11.52
C GLY A 65 -9.07 4.35 10.35
N GLY A 66 -9.57 5.26 9.52
CA GLY A 66 -8.86 5.70 8.33
C GLY A 66 -9.65 6.65 7.45
N LEU A 67 -9.05 7.05 6.34
CA LEU A 67 -9.71 7.81 5.28
C LEU A 67 -9.78 6.94 4.03
N MET A 68 -10.99 6.77 3.52
CA MET A 68 -11.24 6.13 2.24
C MET A 68 -11.40 7.23 1.19
N SER A 69 -10.58 7.19 0.13
CA SER A 69 -10.69 8.12 -1.00
C SER A 69 -11.01 7.33 -2.24
N VAL A 70 -12.18 7.53 -2.84
CA VAL A 70 -12.62 6.79 -4.02
C VAL A 70 -13.05 7.74 -5.11
N MET A 71 -12.56 7.51 -6.33
CA MET A 71 -13.06 8.15 -7.55
C MET A 71 -13.59 7.08 -8.50
N ARG A 72 -14.70 7.37 -9.18
CA ARG A 72 -15.38 6.46 -10.11
C ARG A 72 -15.87 7.22 -11.33
N GLY A 73 -15.78 6.59 -12.49
CA GLY A 73 -16.30 7.17 -13.73
C GLY A 73 -15.63 8.49 -14.12
N GLY A 74 -14.34 8.64 -13.78
CA GLY A 74 -13.53 9.76 -14.23
C GLY A 74 -13.21 9.67 -15.73
N ARG A 75 -12.57 10.70 -16.25
CA ARG A 75 -12.07 10.80 -17.62
C ARG A 75 -10.90 9.86 -17.87
N VAL A 76 -9.97 9.79 -16.90
CA VAL A 76 -8.76 8.96 -16.91
C VAL A 76 -9.01 7.67 -16.14
N PHE A 77 -9.57 7.79 -14.94
CA PHE A 77 -9.76 6.66 -14.03
C PHE A 77 -11.18 6.10 -14.12
N GLU A 78 -11.30 4.83 -14.50
CA GLU A 78 -12.57 4.10 -14.40
C GLU A 78 -12.95 3.96 -12.92
N LYS A 79 -11.97 3.56 -12.10
CA LYS A 79 -12.09 3.47 -10.65
C LYS A 79 -10.72 3.50 -10.00
N VAL A 80 -10.57 4.34 -8.98
CA VAL A 80 -9.35 4.39 -8.17
C VAL A 80 -9.69 4.56 -6.69
N GLY A 81 -8.93 3.87 -5.85
CA GLY A 81 -8.98 4.00 -4.39
C GLY A 81 -7.61 4.34 -3.84
N VAL A 82 -7.53 5.34 -2.95
CA VAL A 82 -6.31 5.73 -2.22
C VAL A 82 -6.68 5.87 -0.76
N ASN A 83 -6.38 4.84 0.02
CA ASN A 83 -6.90 4.70 1.38
C ASN A 83 -5.76 4.67 2.37
N ILE A 84 -5.96 5.35 3.50
CA ILE A 84 -5.08 5.21 4.67
C ILE A 84 -5.87 4.60 5.82
N SER A 85 -5.18 3.87 6.67
CA SER A 85 -5.76 3.38 7.93
C SER A 85 -4.72 3.41 9.03
N THR A 86 -5.15 3.74 10.25
CA THR A 86 -4.39 3.57 11.49
C THR A 86 -5.30 2.84 12.47
N VAL A 87 -4.90 1.63 12.84
CA VAL A 87 -5.70 0.73 13.68
C VAL A 87 -4.87 0.21 14.84
N HIS A 88 -5.53 -0.10 15.95
CA HIS A 88 -4.89 -0.63 17.14
C HIS A 88 -5.85 -1.52 17.93
N GLY A 89 -5.30 -2.33 18.82
CA GLY A 89 -6.08 -3.17 19.70
C GLY A 89 -5.33 -4.44 20.07
N THR A 90 -6.06 -5.53 20.22
CA THR A 90 -5.51 -6.84 20.56
C THR A 90 -5.77 -7.83 19.42
N LEU A 91 -4.73 -8.55 18.99
CA LEU A 91 -4.85 -9.52 17.91
C LEU A 91 -5.74 -10.70 18.30
N GLY A 92 -6.57 -11.15 17.36
CA GLY A 92 -7.31 -12.41 17.48
C GLY A 92 -6.39 -13.64 17.45
N ARG A 93 -6.92 -14.79 17.88
CA ARG A 93 -6.15 -16.05 17.99
C ARG A 93 -5.46 -16.47 16.68
N ALA A 94 -6.17 -16.33 15.55
CA ALA A 94 -5.62 -16.69 14.24
C ALA A 94 -4.43 -15.81 13.85
N ALA A 95 -4.53 -14.49 14.09
CA ALA A 95 -3.44 -13.55 13.81
C ALA A 95 -2.22 -13.80 14.72
N ARG A 96 -2.45 -14.07 16.01
CA ARG A 96 -1.37 -14.48 16.95
C ARG A 96 -0.65 -15.73 16.47
N THR A 97 -1.39 -16.78 16.13
CA THR A 97 -0.82 -18.06 15.66
C THR A 97 0.04 -17.85 14.40
N SER A 98 -0.45 -17.05 13.46
CA SER A 98 0.29 -16.69 12.24
C SER A 98 1.58 -15.91 12.55
N MET A 99 1.51 -14.92 13.44
CA MET A 99 2.68 -14.12 13.82
C MET A 99 3.70 -14.91 14.65
N ALA A 100 3.25 -15.78 15.55
CA ALA A 100 4.12 -16.66 16.31
C ALA A 100 4.85 -17.65 15.38
N ALA A 101 4.15 -18.23 14.40
CA ALA A 101 4.76 -19.09 13.38
C ALA A 101 5.80 -18.36 12.52
N ARG A 102 5.66 -17.03 12.35
CA ARG A 102 6.65 -16.16 11.70
C ARG A 102 7.80 -15.75 12.61
N GLY A 103 7.75 -16.07 13.90
CA GLY A 103 8.78 -15.74 14.88
C GLY A 103 8.68 -14.35 15.51
N VAL A 104 7.50 -13.71 15.48
CA VAL A 104 7.30 -12.40 16.14
C VAL A 104 7.43 -12.56 17.68
N PRO A 105 8.40 -11.89 18.33
CA PRO A 105 8.65 -12.09 19.76
C PRO A 105 7.50 -11.62 20.65
N GLY A 106 7.16 -12.42 21.67
CA GLY A 106 6.23 -12.04 22.75
C GLY A 106 4.77 -11.88 22.35
N ILE A 107 4.38 -12.29 21.14
CA ILE A 107 3.01 -12.08 20.62
C ILE A 107 1.94 -12.94 21.32
N ASP A 108 2.33 -14.07 21.90
CA ASP A 108 1.45 -14.92 22.70
C ASP A 108 1.20 -14.36 24.10
N ASP A 109 2.19 -13.65 24.67
CA ASP A 109 2.13 -13.05 26.00
C ASP A 109 1.43 -11.69 25.99
N ASP A 110 1.76 -10.84 25.00
CA ASP A 110 1.19 -9.51 24.83
C ASP A 110 0.72 -9.29 23.37
N PRO A 111 -0.56 -9.61 23.07
CA PRO A 111 -1.09 -9.55 21.71
C PRO A 111 -1.52 -8.15 21.27
N ARG A 112 -1.11 -7.10 21.99
CA ARG A 112 -1.39 -5.72 21.57
C ARG A 112 -0.68 -5.41 20.26
N PHE A 113 -1.33 -4.62 19.42
CA PHE A 113 -0.76 -4.17 18.17
C PHE A 113 -1.19 -2.75 17.80
N TRP A 114 -0.42 -2.16 16.92
CA TRP A 114 -0.74 -0.96 16.18
C TRP A 114 -0.30 -1.17 14.73
N ALA A 115 -1.08 -0.68 13.77
CA ALA A 115 -0.70 -0.71 12.37
C ALA A 115 -1.20 0.55 11.67
N SER A 116 -0.37 1.11 10.81
CA SER A 116 -0.78 2.18 9.91
C SER A 116 -0.25 1.93 8.51
N GLY A 117 -0.93 2.44 7.49
CA GLY A 117 -0.48 2.29 6.11
C GLY A 117 -1.37 2.98 5.10
N ILE A 118 -0.86 3.03 3.88
CA ILE A 118 -1.55 3.48 2.67
C ILE A 118 -1.70 2.32 1.69
N SER A 119 -2.84 2.24 1.01
CA SER A 119 -3.09 1.28 -0.06
C SER A 119 -3.77 1.98 -1.23
N LEU A 120 -3.29 1.69 -2.44
CA LEU A 120 -3.73 2.24 -3.69
C LEU A 120 -4.01 1.14 -4.70
N VAL A 121 -5.15 1.24 -5.39
CA VAL A 121 -5.42 0.49 -6.62
C VAL A 121 -6.07 1.45 -7.60
N ALA A 122 -5.50 1.57 -8.80
CA ALA A 122 -6.02 2.40 -9.87
C ALA A 122 -6.30 1.57 -11.13
N HIS A 123 -7.52 1.71 -11.65
CA HIS A 123 -7.95 1.17 -12.93
C HIS A 123 -8.29 2.33 -13.87
N MET A 124 -7.63 2.36 -15.02
CA MET A 124 -7.78 3.41 -16.00
C MET A 124 -8.85 3.04 -17.02
N GLN A 125 -9.51 4.05 -17.57
CA GLN A 125 -10.49 3.89 -18.64
C GLN A 125 -9.86 3.30 -19.91
N ASN A 126 -8.60 3.66 -20.19
CA ASN A 126 -7.91 3.27 -21.40
C ASN A 126 -7.12 1.96 -21.18
N PRO A 127 -7.38 0.87 -21.96
CA PRO A 127 -6.65 -0.39 -21.81
C PRO A 127 -5.16 -0.30 -22.16
N HIS A 128 -4.73 0.79 -22.82
CA HIS A 128 -3.32 1.09 -23.06
C HIS A 128 -2.61 1.62 -21.81
N THR A 129 -3.34 2.04 -20.77
CA THR A 129 -2.75 2.50 -19.51
C THR A 129 -2.89 1.40 -18.44
N PRO A 130 -1.77 0.87 -17.91
CA PRO A 130 -1.77 -0.33 -17.07
C PRO A 130 -2.35 -0.07 -15.68
N ALA A 131 -3.21 -0.97 -15.17
CA ALA A 131 -3.66 -0.88 -13.78
C ALA A 131 -2.48 -0.99 -12.81
N VAL A 132 -2.50 -0.21 -11.73
CA VAL A 132 -1.40 -0.16 -10.76
C VAL A 132 -1.90 -0.37 -9.34
N HIS A 133 -1.12 -1.10 -8.56
CA HIS A 133 -1.32 -1.27 -7.12
C HIS A 133 -0.07 -0.79 -6.37
N MET A 134 -0.27 -0.17 -5.22
CA MET A 134 0.80 0.18 -4.29
C MET A 134 0.31 0.06 -2.84
N ASN A 135 1.16 -0.44 -1.96
CA ASN A 135 0.94 -0.43 -0.53
C ASN A 135 2.25 -0.14 0.20
N THR A 136 2.18 0.61 1.28
CA THR A 136 3.23 0.63 2.29
C THR A 136 2.60 0.78 3.66
N ARG A 137 3.12 0.06 4.65
CA ARG A 137 2.52 -0.08 5.97
C ARG A 137 3.61 -0.28 7.00
N MET A 138 3.33 0.18 8.21
CA MET A 138 4.09 -0.10 9.42
C MET A 138 3.22 -0.95 10.35
N PHE A 139 3.82 -1.98 10.92
CA PHE A 139 3.21 -2.78 11.98
C PHE A 139 4.06 -2.68 13.24
N TRP A 140 3.40 -2.65 14.40
CA TRP A 140 4.05 -2.61 15.70
C TRP A 140 3.34 -3.55 16.67
N THR A 141 4.13 -4.23 17.48
CA THR A 141 3.78 -5.01 18.67
C THR A 141 4.74 -4.62 19.80
N PRO A 142 4.45 -4.95 21.05
CA PRO A 142 5.39 -4.71 22.16
C PRO A 142 6.78 -5.35 21.95
N GLY A 143 6.83 -6.48 21.22
CA GLY A 143 8.08 -7.22 20.97
C GLY A 143 8.83 -6.81 19.70
N ALA A 144 8.15 -6.24 18.69
CA ALA A 144 8.73 -5.97 17.38
C ALA A 144 7.98 -4.90 16.59
N TRP A 145 8.65 -4.34 15.58
CA TRP A 145 8.05 -3.50 14.54
C TRP A 145 8.65 -3.85 13.19
N TRP A 146 7.95 -3.52 12.10
CA TRP A 146 8.47 -3.67 10.75
C TRP A 146 7.66 -2.85 9.76
N PHE A 147 8.27 -2.59 8.60
CA PHE A 147 7.59 -2.13 7.42
C PHE A 147 7.30 -3.28 6.47
N GLY A 148 6.20 -3.16 5.75
CA GLY A 148 5.86 -3.99 4.60
C GLY A 148 5.25 -3.14 3.51
N GLY A 149 5.25 -3.64 2.29
CA GLY A 149 4.73 -2.88 1.16
C GLY A 149 5.15 -3.45 -0.18
N GLY A 150 4.98 -2.63 -1.20
CA GLY A 150 5.28 -2.97 -2.57
C GLY A 150 4.47 -2.14 -3.55
N ALA A 151 4.83 -2.26 -4.82
CA ALA A 151 4.07 -1.72 -5.92
C ALA A 151 4.17 -2.70 -7.09
N ASP A 152 3.11 -2.82 -7.87
CA ASP A 152 3.07 -3.71 -9.02
C ASP A 152 2.20 -3.16 -10.16
N LEU A 153 2.63 -3.45 -11.39
CA LEU A 153 2.04 -2.96 -12.62
C LEU A 153 1.33 -4.09 -13.36
N ASN A 154 0.08 -3.86 -13.77
CA ASN A 154 -0.82 -4.87 -14.34
C ASN A 154 -1.38 -4.36 -15.69
N PRO A 155 -0.55 -4.39 -16.75
CA PRO A 155 -0.98 -4.03 -18.10
C PRO A 155 -2.01 -5.01 -18.66
N CYS A 156 -3.06 -4.47 -19.30
CA CYS A 156 -3.89 -5.25 -20.22
C CYS A 156 -3.18 -5.47 -21.56
N ILE A 157 -2.41 -4.46 -22.00
CA ILE A 157 -1.54 -4.48 -23.17
C ILE A 157 -0.15 -4.09 -22.67
N GLU A 158 0.84 -4.96 -22.86
CA GLU A 158 2.20 -4.74 -22.40
C GLU A 158 2.96 -3.80 -23.34
N TYR A 159 3.61 -2.80 -22.75
CA TYR A 159 4.60 -1.95 -23.39
C TYR A 159 5.92 -2.10 -22.64
N ASP A 160 6.97 -2.49 -23.36
CA ASP A 160 8.29 -2.73 -22.76
C ASP A 160 8.85 -1.45 -22.11
N GLU A 161 8.59 -0.29 -22.71
CA GLU A 161 9.02 1.02 -22.21
C GLU A 161 8.36 1.39 -20.87
N ASP A 162 7.05 1.14 -20.72
CA ASP A 162 6.33 1.38 -19.47
C ASP A 162 6.84 0.46 -18.36
N THR A 163 7.06 -0.81 -18.69
CA THR A 163 7.60 -1.80 -17.76
C THR A 163 9.00 -1.41 -17.31
N ALA A 164 9.87 -1.03 -18.25
CA ALA A 164 11.23 -0.61 -17.96
C ALA A 164 11.26 0.66 -17.11
N SER A 165 10.43 1.66 -17.43
CA SER A 165 10.31 2.91 -16.69
C SER A 165 9.85 2.67 -15.25
N PHE A 166 8.80 1.86 -15.06
CA PHE A 166 8.28 1.51 -13.74
C PHE A 166 9.32 0.78 -12.88
N HIS A 167 9.98 -0.23 -13.44
CA HIS A 167 11.03 -0.97 -12.73
C HIS A 167 12.28 -0.13 -12.46
N ALA A 168 12.63 0.82 -13.34
CA ALA A 168 13.73 1.75 -13.10
C ALA A 168 13.44 2.69 -11.93
N ALA A 169 12.21 3.20 -11.81
CA ALA A 169 11.80 4.03 -10.67
C ALA A 169 11.88 3.26 -9.34
N LEU A 170 11.35 2.02 -9.31
CA LEU A 170 11.42 1.17 -8.11
C LEU A 170 12.87 0.81 -7.75
N ARG A 171 13.70 0.49 -8.74
CA ARG A 171 15.13 0.23 -8.54
C ARG A 171 15.84 1.44 -7.96
N SER A 172 15.62 2.62 -8.53
CA SER A 172 16.24 3.86 -8.03
C SER A 172 15.88 4.13 -6.57
N ALA A 173 14.64 3.87 -6.17
CA ALA A 173 14.22 3.99 -4.77
C ALA A 173 14.92 2.97 -3.87
N CYS A 174 15.03 1.71 -4.30
CA CYS A 174 15.73 0.67 -3.53
C CYS A 174 17.24 0.94 -3.41
N ASP A 175 17.91 1.27 -4.53
CA ASP A 175 19.36 1.44 -4.61
C ASP A 175 19.87 2.63 -3.79
N ALA A 176 18.99 3.59 -3.46
CA ALA A 176 19.28 4.69 -2.55
C ALA A 176 19.49 4.25 -1.09
N HIS A 177 19.02 3.05 -0.72
CA HIS A 177 19.12 2.52 0.64
C HIS A 177 20.01 1.28 0.71
N ASP A 178 19.85 0.33 -0.21
CA ASP A 178 20.69 -0.86 -0.30
C ASP A 178 20.65 -1.42 -1.74
N PRO A 179 21.82 -1.64 -2.39
CA PRO A 179 21.88 -2.10 -3.78
C PRO A 179 21.33 -3.53 -4.01
N GLY A 180 21.12 -4.30 -2.94
CA GLY A 180 20.51 -5.63 -2.96
C GLY A 180 18.99 -5.62 -2.84
N TYR A 181 18.38 -4.51 -2.39
CA TYR A 181 16.94 -4.45 -2.12
C TYR A 181 16.08 -4.67 -3.36
N TYR A 182 16.38 -4.02 -4.48
CA TYR A 182 15.57 -4.21 -5.68
C TYR A 182 15.55 -5.68 -6.11
N ARG A 183 16.72 -6.32 -6.15
CA ARG A 183 16.82 -7.74 -6.54
C ARG A 183 16.02 -8.63 -5.60
N LYS A 184 16.13 -8.41 -4.29
CA LYS A 184 15.41 -9.17 -3.25
C LYS A 184 13.89 -8.98 -3.39
N PHE A 185 13.42 -7.73 -3.42
CA PHE A 185 12.01 -7.41 -3.38
C PHE A 185 11.30 -7.68 -4.71
N LYS A 186 12.01 -7.56 -5.84
CA LYS A 186 11.47 -7.97 -7.14
C LYS A 186 11.24 -9.48 -7.19
N ALA A 187 12.21 -10.29 -6.76
CA ALA A 187 12.06 -11.74 -6.74
C ALA A 187 10.87 -12.16 -5.87
N TRP A 188 10.69 -11.51 -4.72
CA TRP A 188 9.53 -11.77 -3.86
C TRP A 188 8.21 -11.33 -4.51
N ALA A 189 8.18 -10.21 -5.24
CA ALA A 189 6.99 -9.78 -5.98
C ALA A 189 6.57 -10.82 -7.04
N ASP A 190 7.53 -11.39 -7.77
CA ASP A 190 7.25 -12.40 -8.80
C ASP A 190 6.57 -13.65 -8.20
N GLU A 191 7.01 -14.08 -7.02
CA GLU A 191 6.42 -15.20 -6.29
C GLU A 191 5.04 -14.84 -5.71
N TYR A 192 4.94 -13.67 -5.08
CA TYR A 192 3.76 -13.24 -4.35
C TYR A 192 2.55 -12.96 -5.27
N PHE A 193 2.79 -12.39 -6.45
CA PHE A 193 1.74 -12.07 -7.42
C PHE A 193 1.50 -13.17 -8.47
N PHE A 194 2.11 -14.34 -8.30
CA PHE A 194 1.84 -15.51 -9.14
C PHE A 194 0.46 -16.09 -8.84
N ILE A 195 -0.27 -16.50 -9.87
CA ILE A 195 -1.58 -17.13 -9.76
C ILE A 195 -1.42 -18.62 -10.10
N PRO A 196 -1.27 -19.53 -9.10
CA PRO A 196 -0.83 -20.90 -9.34
C PRO A 196 -1.74 -21.69 -10.27
N HIS A 197 -3.06 -21.57 -10.08
CA HIS A 197 -4.04 -22.28 -10.90
C HIS A 197 -4.13 -21.76 -12.35
N ARG A 198 -3.53 -20.60 -12.66
CA ARG A 198 -3.44 -20.05 -14.03
C ARG A 198 -2.04 -20.16 -14.62
N GLY A 199 -1.05 -20.58 -13.83
CA GLY A 199 0.35 -20.70 -14.28
C GLY A 199 0.97 -19.38 -14.74
N ARG A 200 0.50 -18.22 -14.25
CA ARG A 200 0.99 -16.89 -14.67
C ARG A 200 0.91 -15.85 -13.56
N ALA A 201 1.75 -14.81 -13.63
CA ALA A 201 1.64 -13.64 -12.79
C ALA A 201 0.39 -12.79 -13.12
N ARG A 202 -0.04 -11.95 -12.17
CA ARG A 202 -1.15 -11.00 -12.39
C ARG A 202 -0.79 -9.87 -13.39
N GLY A 203 0.49 -9.53 -13.49
CA GLY A 203 1.03 -8.45 -14.34
C GLY A 203 2.55 -8.58 -14.51
N VAL A 204 3.22 -7.47 -14.77
CA VAL A 204 4.69 -7.40 -15.00
C VAL A 204 5.50 -7.21 -13.70
N GLY A 205 4.85 -7.45 -12.56
CA GLY A 205 5.45 -7.41 -11.23
C GLY A 205 5.82 -6.01 -10.77
N GLY A 206 6.88 -5.93 -9.97
CA GLY A 206 7.36 -4.70 -9.33
C GLY A 206 8.25 -5.06 -8.15
N ILE A 207 7.96 -4.54 -6.97
CA ILE A 207 8.64 -4.94 -5.72
C ILE A 207 7.62 -5.32 -4.65
N PHE A 208 8.01 -6.26 -3.78
CA PHE A 208 7.26 -6.65 -2.60
C PHE A 208 8.21 -6.90 -1.43
N TYR A 209 7.85 -6.39 -0.26
CA TYR A 209 8.59 -6.58 0.97
C TYR A 209 7.63 -6.71 2.16
N ASP A 210 8.04 -7.51 3.14
CA ASP A 210 7.42 -7.59 4.46
C ASP A 210 8.52 -7.90 5.48
N ASP A 211 8.20 -7.75 6.76
CA ASP A 211 9.16 -7.96 7.86
C ASP A 211 10.45 -7.12 7.70
N LEU A 212 10.38 -5.97 7.02
CA LEU A 212 11.53 -5.10 6.84
C LEU A 212 11.78 -4.28 8.11
N ASN A 213 12.82 -4.65 8.83
CA ASN A 213 13.33 -3.93 10.00
C ASN A 213 14.85 -4.13 10.08
N THR A 214 15.62 -3.04 9.93
CA THR A 214 17.09 -3.05 10.02
C THR A 214 17.59 -2.80 11.45
N GLY A 215 16.69 -2.51 12.39
CA GLY A 215 17.01 -2.04 13.74
C GLY A 215 17.28 -0.53 13.83
N ASP A 216 17.36 0.16 12.69
CA ASP A 216 17.48 1.60 12.56
C ASP A 216 16.13 2.16 12.07
N TRP A 217 15.58 3.14 12.79
CA TRP A 217 14.27 3.74 12.46
C TRP A 217 14.36 4.60 11.20
#